data_AF-X1TSV4-F1
#
_entry.id   AF-X1TSV4-F1
#
_cell.length_a   1.000
_cell.length_b   1.000
_cell.length_c   1.000
_cell.angle_alpha   90.00
_cell.angle_beta   90.00
_cell.angle_gamma   90.00
#
_symmetry.space_group_name_H-M   'P 1'
#
loop_
_entity.id
_entity.type
_entity.pdbx_description
1 polymer ?
#
loop_
_entity_poly.entity_id
_entity_poly.type
_entity_poly.pdbx_seq_one_letter_code
_entity_poly.pdbx_strand_id
1 'polypeptide(L)'
;MENKKVSVWKGVMNPAIMLGFALIIYSLILYFFDQTFNKSLGYVSILIIIVDVVLGIRSFREESRGGILSYGQAVGAGTVIGLYAGIIGAIFLFSTRKVLNFASGKSYTASSC
;
A
#
# COMPACT_ATOMS: atom_id res chain seq x y z
N MET A 1 30.15 -9.95 14.38
CA MET A 1 28.78 -9.42 14.28
C MET A 1 27.98 -10.41 13.47
N GLU A 2 26.90 -10.97 14.02
CA GLU A 2 26.17 -12.09 13.43
C GLU A 2 25.45 -11.65 12.14
N ASN A 3 25.80 -12.30 11.02
CA ASN A 3 25.18 -12.11 9.71
C ASN A 3 23.76 -12.67 9.75
N LYS A 4 22.83 -11.89 10.30
CA LYS A 4 21.41 -12.25 10.27
C LYS A 4 20.89 -11.94 8.87
N LYS A 5 20.98 -12.93 7.97
CA LYS A 5 20.39 -12.89 6.64
C LYS A 5 18.87 -12.75 6.78
N VAL A 6 18.39 -11.51 6.89
CA VAL A 6 16.97 -11.22 6.97
C VAL A 6 16.33 -11.59 5.63
N SER A 7 15.37 -12.51 5.67
CA SER A 7 14.58 -12.84 4.50
C SER A 7 13.82 -11.59 4.06
N VAL A 8 13.82 -11.31 2.75
CA VAL A 8 13.11 -10.16 2.14
C VAL A 8 11.68 -10.07 2.67
N TRP A 9 10.99 -11.21 2.72
CA TRP A 9 9.62 -11.35 3.23
C TRP A 9 9.42 -10.87 4.66
N LYS A 10 10.38 -11.11 5.55
CA LYS A 10 10.29 -10.68 6.95
C LYS A 10 10.71 -9.23 7.12
N GLY A 11 11.74 -8.79 6.39
CA GLY A 11 12.26 -7.42 6.51
C GLY A 11 11.34 -6.36 5.92
N VAL A 12 10.50 -6.71 4.93
CA VAL A 12 9.57 -5.76 4.30
C VAL A 12 8.17 -5.75 4.89
N MET A 13 7.87 -6.64 5.85
CA MET A 13 6.50 -6.78 6.37
C MET A 13 6.05 -5.55 7.17
N ASN A 14 6.92 -5.02 8.03
CA ASN A 14 6.61 -3.85 8.83
C ASN A 14 6.35 -2.59 7.98
N PRO A 15 7.23 -2.21 7.02
CA PRO A 15 6.95 -1.05 6.16
C PRO A 15 5.75 -1.27 5.22
N ALA A 16 5.49 -2.50 4.76
CA ALA A 16 4.34 -2.79 3.91
C ALA A 16 3.00 -2.58 4.64
N ILE A 17 2.91 -2.99 5.90
CA ILE A 17 1.71 -2.74 6.73
C ILE A 17 1.51 -1.24 6.96
N MET A 18 2.60 -0.52 7.25
CA MET A 18 2.57 0.92 7.48
C MET A 18 2.08 1.69 6.24
N LEU A 19 2.59 1.33 5.05
CA LEU A 19 2.14 1.86 3.76
C LEU A 19 0.65 1.57 3.52
N GLY A 20 0.21 0.32 3.75
CA GLY A 20 -1.20 -0.05 3.61
C GLY A 20 -2.11 0.78 4.52
N PHE A 21 -1.69 1.03 5.75
CA PHE A 21 -2.43 1.85 6.70
C PHE A 21 -2.48 3.33 6.28
N ALA A 22 -1.36 3.88 5.80
CA ALA A 22 -1.30 5.26 5.30
C ALA A 22 -2.25 5.46 4.09
N LEU A 23 -2.27 4.51 3.16
CA LEU A 23 -3.19 4.53 2.02
C LEU A 23 -4.67 4.47 2.43
N ILE A 24 -5.01 3.68 3.45
CA ILE A 24 -6.36 3.62 3.99
C ILE A 24 -6.76 4.98 4.56
N ILE A 25 -5.92 5.58 5.40
CA ILE A 25 -6.20 6.89 6.00
C ILE A 25 -6.40 7.95 4.91
N TYR A 26 -5.51 8.00 3.91
CA TYR A 26 -5.64 8.91 2.79
C TYR A 26 -6.96 8.70 2.02
N SER A 27 -7.34 7.44 1.80
CA SER A 27 -8.59 7.10 1.12
C SER A 27 -9.84 7.53 1.92
N LEU A 28 -9.82 7.42 3.25
CA LEU A 28 -10.91 7.94 4.10
C LEU A 28 -11.02 9.46 4.01
N ILE A 29 -9.88 10.17 4.01
CA ILE A 29 -9.89 11.64 3.86
C ILE A 29 -10.52 12.02 2.53
N LEU A 30 -10.11 11.40 1.42
CA LEU A 30 -10.71 11.67 0.11
C LEU A 30 -12.21 11.38 0.07
N TYR A 31 -12.65 10.34 0.77
CA TYR A 31 -14.06 9.96 0.87
C TYR A 31 -14.88 11.03 1.61
N PHE A 32 -14.41 11.54 2.74
CA PHE A 32 -15.12 12.60 3.49
C PHE A 32 -15.24 13.91 2.72
N PHE A 33 -14.30 14.18 1.82
CA PHE A 33 -14.29 15.37 0.97
C PHE A 33 -15.01 15.16 -0.37
N ASP A 34 -15.64 14.00 -0.58
CA ASP A 34 -16.28 13.57 -1.83
C ASP A 34 -15.39 13.70 -3.08
N GLN A 35 -14.07 13.67 -2.88
CA GLN A 35 -13.08 14.00 -3.91
C GLN A 35 -12.41 12.74 -4.47
N THR A 36 -13.02 11.58 -4.25
CA THR A 36 -12.47 10.25 -4.58
C THR A 36 -12.17 10.09 -6.08
N PHE A 37 -12.91 10.75 -6.97
CA PHE A 37 -12.75 10.65 -8.42
C PHE A 37 -11.92 11.77 -9.06
N ASN A 38 -11.31 12.63 -8.25
CA ASN A 38 -10.56 13.76 -8.77
C ASN A 38 -9.18 13.34 -9.29
N LYS A 39 -8.93 13.59 -10.58
CA LYS A 39 -7.65 13.25 -11.23
C LYS A 39 -6.46 13.93 -10.56
N SER A 40 -6.62 15.18 -10.09
CA SER A 40 -5.55 15.93 -9.43
C SER A 40 -5.13 15.28 -8.11
N LEU A 41 -6.09 14.79 -7.32
CA LEU A 41 -5.81 14.11 -6.05
C LEU A 41 -5.34 12.66 -6.27
N GLY A 42 -5.65 12.08 -7.43
CA GLY A 42 -5.06 10.80 -7.88
C GLY A 42 -3.54 10.85 -8.01
N TYR A 43 -2.97 11.96 -8.48
CA TYR A 43 -1.51 12.13 -8.55
C TYR A 43 -0.87 12.20 -7.16
N VAL A 44 -1.57 12.74 -6.17
CA VAL A 44 -1.09 12.79 -4.78
C VAL A 44 -1.03 11.38 -4.19
N SER A 45 -2.00 10.50 -4.45
CA SER A 45 -1.90 9.08 -4.05
C SER A 45 -0.69 8.37 -4.65
N ILE A 46 -0.35 8.66 -5.91
CA ILE A 46 0.83 8.09 -6.56
C ILE A 46 2.11 8.55 -5.85
N LEU A 47 2.19 9.83 -5.47
CA LEU A 47 3.32 10.35 -4.70
C LEU A 47 3.46 9.67 -3.34
N ILE A 48 2.35 9.43 -2.64
CA ILE A 48 2.35 8.71 -1.35
C ILE A 48 2.93 7.31 -1.54
N ILE A 49 2.47 6.57 -2.54
CA ILE A 49 2.97 5.22 -2.84
C ILE A 49 4.48 5.24 -3.13
N ILE A 50 4.96 6.18 -3.94
CA ILE A 50 6.39 6.29 -4.27
C ILE A 50 7.21 6.58 -3.01
N VAL A 51 6.78 7.55 -2.21
CA VAL A 51 7.46 7.92 -0.97
C VAL A 51 7.52 6.75 0.00
N ASP A 52 6.40 6.06 0.22
CA ASP A 52 6.34 4.93 1.13
C ASP A 52 7.16 3.73 0.65
N VAL A 53 7.19 3.45 -0.67
CA VAL A 53 8.06 2.41 -1.23
C VAL A 53 9.54 2.77 -1.02
N VAL A 54 9.93 4.02 -1.26
CA VAL A 54 11.32 4.48 -1.03
C VAL A 54 11.70 4.38 0.44
N LEU A 55 10.80 4.78 1.35
CA LEU A 55 11.01 4.65 2.79
C LEU A 55 11.06 3.18 3.23
N GLY A 56 10.22 2.32 2.67
CA GLY A 56 10.20 0.89 2.95
C GLY A 56 11.49 0.19 2.50
N ILE A 57 11.99 0.52 1.31
CA ILE A 57 13.28 -0.01 0.81
C ILE A 57 14.44 0.53 1.67
N ARG A 58 14.39 1.81 2.09
CA ARG A 58 15.40 2.39 2.99
C ARG A 58 15.44 1.68 4.34
N SER A 59 14.29 1.46 4.96
CA SER A 59 14.18 0.70 6.21
C SER A 59 14.67 -0.74 6.04
N PHE A 60 14.35 -1.39 4.92
CA PHE A 60 14.81 -2.75 4.63
C PHE A 60 16.34 -2.82 4.47
N ARG A 61 16.95 -1.80 3.86
CA ARG A 61 18.40 -1.68 3.72
C ARG A 61 19.08 -1.49 5.10
N GLU A 62 18.49 -0.71 5.98
CA GLU A 62 19.01 -0.48 7.34
C GLU A 62 18.94 -1.75 8.20
N GLU A 63 17.85 -2.51 8.10
CA GLU A 63 17.66 -3.78 8.78
C GLU A 63 18.66 -4.86 8.31
N SER A 64 19.19 -4.73 7.09
CA SER A 64 20.12 -5.70 6.48
C SER A 64 21.57 -5.65 7.01
N ARG A 65 21.85 -4.92 8.11
CA ARG A 65 23.12 -4.92 8.87
C ARG A 65 24.41 -4.87 8.02
N GLY A 66 24.41 -3.99 7.02
CA GLY A 66 25.60 -3.74 6.18
C GLY A 66 25.41 -2.74 5.05
N GLY A 67 24.19 -2.22 4.84
CA GLY A 67 23.91 -1.15 3.87
C GLY A 67 23.99 -1.55 2.40
N ILE A 68 24.49 -2.74 2.09
CA ILE A 68 24.62 -3.26 0.73
C ILE A 68 23.38 -4.09 0.41
N LEU A 69 22.50 -3.50 -0.38
CA LEU A 69 21.33 -4.18 -0.93
C LEU A 69 21.61 -4.46 -2.41
N SER A 70 21.57 -5.71 -2.84
CA SER A 70 21.71 -6.02 -4.26
C SER A 70 20.51 -5.50 -5.04
N TYR A 71 20.69 -5.19 -6.33
CA TYR A 71 19.60 -4.70 -7.19
C TYR A 71 18.39 -5.65 -7.18
N GLY A 72 18.62 -6.96 -7.26
CA GLY A 72 17.56 -7.96 -7.19
C GLY A 72 16.83 -7.99 -5.85
N GLN A 73 17.51 -7.70 -4.74
CA GLN A 73 16.87 -7.59 -3.42
C GLN A 73 16.04 -6.32 -3.29
N ALA A 74 16.49 -5.20 -3.84
CA ALA A 74 15.75 -3.94 -3.84
C ALA A 74 14.45 -4.05 -4.65
N VAL A 75 14.54 -4.61 -5.86
CA VAL A 75 13.36 -4.84 -6.71
C VAL A 75 12.42 -5.87 -6.09
N GLY A 76 12.96 -6.99 -5.58
CA GLY A 76 12.16 -7.99 -4.87
C GLY A 76 11.44 -7.43 -3.65
N ALA A 77 12.09 -6.55 -2.88
CA ALA A 77 11.48 -5.86 -1.75
C ALA A 77 10.33 -4.96 -2.21
N GLY A 78 10.53 -4.14 -3.26
CA GLY A 78 9.49 -3.29 -3.83
C GLY A 78 8.27 -4.08 -4.32
N THR A 79 8.49 -5.22 -5.00
CA THR A 79 7.41 -6.10 -5.46
C THR A 79 6.61 -6.66 -4.30
N VAL A 80 7.26 -7.15 -3.24
CA VAL A 80 6.56 -7.70 -2.07
C VAL A 80 5.77 -6.61 -1.35
N ILE A 81 6.35 -5.41 -1.16
CA ILE A 81 5.65 -4.25 -0.59
C ILE A 81 4.41 -3.91 -1.42
N GLY A 82 4.55 -3.84 -2.75
CA GLY A 82 3.44 -3.58 -3.66
C GLY A 82 2.36 -4.65 -3.62
N LEU A 83 2.74 -5.92 -3.47
CA LEU A 83 1.82 -7.04 -3.37
C LEU A 83 0.98 -6.97 -2.09
N TYR A 84 1.61 -6.67 -0.94
CA TYR A 84 0.88 -6.41 0.31
C TYR A 84 -0.03 -5.18 0.20
N ALA A 85 0.49 -4.07 -0.35
CA ALA A 85 -0.30 -2.85 -0.55
C ALA A 85 -1.52 -3.09 -1.45
N GLY A 86 -1.36 -3.88 -2.52
CA GLY A 86 -2.43 -4.26 -3.43
C GLY A 86 -3.51 -5.12 -2.75
N ILE A 87 -3.11 -6.11 -1.94
CA ILE A 87 -4.06 -6.93 -1.17
C ILE A 87 -4.84 -6.07 -0.17
N ILE A 88 -4.14 -5.22 0.60
CA ILE A 88 -4.77 -4.33 1.58
C ILE A 88 -5.73 -3.36 0.87
N GLY A 89 -5.30 -2.77 -0.25
CA GLY A 89 -6.12 -1.87 -1.06
C GLY A 89 -7.36 -2.54 -1.64
N ALA A 90 -7.24 -3.78 -2.13
CA ALA A 90 -8.37 -4.55 -2.64
C ALA A 90 -9.40 -4.87 -1.54
N ILE A 91 -8.94 -5.27 -0.36
CA ILE A 91 -9.80 -5.52 0.81
C ILE A 91 -10.52 -4.22 1.21
N PHE A 92 -9.80 -3.10 1.26
CA PHE A 92 -10.37 -1.80 1.59
C PHE A 92 -11.42 -1.36 0.56
N LEU A 93 -11.11 -1.43 -0.73
CA LEU A 93 -12.04 -1.07 -1.80
C LEU A 93 -13.33 -1.90 -1.73
N PHE A 94 -13.20 -3.22 -1.55
CA PHE A 94 -14.35 -4.09 -1.40
C PHE A 94 -15.17 -3.72 -0.15
N SER A 95 -14.51 -3.45 0.97
CA SER A 95 -15.17 -3.05 2.22
C SER A 95 -15.95 -1.75 2.07
N THR A 96 -15.34 -0.69 1.52
CA THR A 96 -15.98 0.62 1.32
C THR A 96 -17.17 0.52 0.37
N ARG A 97 -17.05 -0.24 -0.73
CA ARG A 97 -18.17 -0.49 -1.64
C ARG A 97 -19.30 -1.26 -0.97
N LYS A 98 -18.98 -2.27 -0.16
CA LYS A 98 -19.97 -3.06 0.56
C LYS A 98 -20.72 -2.24 1.62
N VAL A 99 -20.01 -1.40 2.37
CA VAL A 99 -20.60 -0.44 3.32
C VAL A 99 -21.55 0.52 2.60
N LEU A 100 -21.13 1.07 1.46
CA LEU A 100 -21.96 1.98 0.68
C LEU A 100 -23.24 1.30 0.16
N ASN A 101 -23.10 0.07 -0.34
CA ASN A 101 -24.23 -0.71 -0.83
C ASN A 101 -25.22 -1.06 0.30
N PHE A 102 -24.70 -1.35 1.50
CA PHE A 102 -25.53 -1.59 2.68
C PHE A 102 -26.30 -0.33 3.10
N ALA A 103 -25.66 0.84 3.09
CA ALA A 103 -26.30 2.11 3.44
C ALA A 103 -27.34 2.58 2.40
N SER A 104 -27.20 2.18 1.13
CA SER A 104 -28.08 2.61 0.04
C SER A 104 -29.23 1.64 -0.27
N GLY A 105 -29.34 0.50 0.43
CA GLY A 105 -30.43 -0.46 0.28
C GLY A 105 -30.58 -1.09 -1.12
N LYS A 106 -29.64 -0.82 -2.06
CA LYS A 106 -29.68 -1.34 -3.42
C LYS A 106 -28.83 -2.60 -3.55
N SER A 107 -29.51 -3.74 -3.72
CA SER A 107 -28.92 -5.00 -4.14
C SER A 107 -28.41 -4.90 -5.58
N TYR A 108 -27.09 -4.87 -5.72
CA TYR A 108 -26.26 -5.13 -6.90
C TYR A 108 -26.98 -5.11 -8.26
N THR A 109 -27.08 -3.93 -8.88
CA THR A 109 -27.07 -3.88 -10.35
C THR A 109 -25.65 -3.54 -10.77
N ALA A 110 -24.90 -4.59 -11.11
CA ALA A 110 -23.76 -4.46 -11.98
C ALA A 110 -24.27 -3.88 -13.32
N SER A 111 -24.24 -2.56 -13.44
CA SER A 111 -24.47 -1.89 -14.71
C SER A 111 -23.12 -1.38 -15.18
N SER A 112 -22.38 -2.33 -15.73
CA SER A 112 -21.26 -2.11 -16.62
C SER A 112 -21.72 -1.23 -17.78
N CYS A 113 -21.07 -0.08 -17.94
CA CYS A 113 -20.52 0.49 -19.18
C CYS A 113 -20.08 1.94 -18.89
#